data_AF-A0A976LHQ5-F1
#
_entry.id   AF-A0A976LHQ5-F1
#
_cell.length_a   1.000
_cell.length_b   1.000
_cell.length_c   1.000
_cell.angle_alpha   90.00
_cell.angle_beta   90.00
_cell.angle_gamma   90.00
#
_symmetry.space_group_name_H-M   'P 1'
#
loop_
_entity.id
_entity.type
_entity.pdbx_description
1 polymer ?
#
loop_
_entity_poly.entity_id
_entity_poly.type
_entity_poly.pdbx_seq_one_letter_code
_entity_poly.pdbx_strand_id
1 'polypeptide(L)'
;PYKGTSPAITDTIAGQTQILFGSVAATLPQMRNGRFKGIAVTTPKRIDAAPEIPTVSESGRTGYEVILWHGMIAPKGLPKPILDRVNGELNKILQNKDMQDKLAGDGVSAAGGTPEQFAALIKKDIDVWRKVVQKAGVKAE
;
A
#
# COMPACT_ATOMS: atom_id res chain seq x y z
N PRO A 1 -9.48 -0.21 -17.52
CA PRO A 1 -8.49 -0.16 -16.41
C PRO A 1 -7.05 -0.25 -16.96
N TYR A 2 -6.06 0.36 -16.31
CA TYR A 2 -4.64 0.24 -16.70
C TYR A 2 -4.05 -1.10 -16.21
N LYS A 3 -2.99 -1.58 -16.87
CA LYS A 3 -2.25 -2.80 -16.48
C LYS A 3 -1.36 -2.63 -15.24
N GLY A 4 -1.37 -1.45 -14.60
CA GLY A 4 -0.58 -1.13 -13.41
C GLY A 4 -0.40 0.37 -13.20
N THR A 5 0.25 0.77 -12.11
CA THR A 5 0.46 2.19 -11.76
C THR A 5 1.33 2.93 -12.77
N SER A 6 2.38 2.30 -13.30
CA SER A 6 3.34 2.94 -14.20
C SER A 6 2.72 3.51 -15.50
N PRO A 7 1.95 2.75 -16.30
CA PRO A 7 1.28 3.32 -17.48
C PRO A 7 0.25 4.40 -17.11
N ALA A 8 -0.44 4.25 -15.97
CA ALA A 8 -1.37 5.27 -15.49
C ALA A 8 -0.66 6.59 -15.15
N ILE A 9 0.53 6.52 -14.52
CA ILE A 9 1.39 7.68 -14.26
C ILE A 9 1.72 8.41 -15.56
N THR A 10 2.18 7.69 -16.58
CA THR A 10 2.55 8.30 -17.87
C THR A 10 1.37 9.05 -18.48
N ASP A 11 0.19 8.44 -18.50
CA ASP A 11 -1.00 9.05 -19.09
C ASP A 11 -1.54 10.23 -18.28
N THR A 12 -1.48 10.18 -16.95
CA THR A 12 -1.82 11.34 -16.10
C THR A 12 -0.84 12.49 -16.32
N ILE A 13 0.46 12.21 -16.43
CA ILE A 13 1.48 13.22 -16.74
C ILE A 13 1.24 13.86 -18.12
N ALA A 14 0.82 13.05 -19.10
CA ALA A 14 0.50 13.51 -20.44
C ALA A 14 -0.86 14.22 -20.54
N GLY A 15 -1.61 14.33 -19.43
CA GLY A 15 -2.92 14.99 -19.38
C GLY A 15 -4.09 14.16 -19.92
N GLN A 16 -3.87 12.87 -20.22
CA GLN A 16 -4.94 11.96 -20.66
C GLN A 16 -5.92 11.64 -19.54
N THR A 17 -5.46 11.71 -18.29
CA THR A 17 -6.30 11.62 -17.09
C THR A 17 -5.95 12.75 -16.11
N GLN A 18 -6.94 13.22 -15.35
CA GLN A 18 -6.76 14.35 -14.44
C GLN A 18 -6.35 13.91 -13.03
N ILE A 19 -6.70 12.68 -12.64
CA ILE A 19 -6.48 12.14 -11.29
C ILE A 19 -5.95 10.71 -11.42
N LEU A 20 -4.98 10.39 -10.56
CA LEU A 20 -4.41 9.06 -10.40
C LEU A 20 -4.58 8.60 -8.95
N PHE A 21 -5.07 7.38 -8.77
CA PHE A 21 -4.89 6.61 -7.54
C PHE A 21 -3.74 5.63 -7.77
N GLY A 22 -2.64 5.79 -7.03
CA GLY A 22 -1.43 5.01 -7.22
C GLY A 22 -0.74 4.66 -5.90
N SER A 23 0.19 3.70 -5.95
CA SER A 23 1.03 3.39 -4.80
C SER A 23 2.01 4.53 -4.52
N VAL A 24 2.20 4.87 -3.25
CA VAL A 24 3.10 5.94 -2.82
C VAL A 24 4.52 5.78 -3.37
N ALA A 25 5.06 4.55 -3.37
CA ALA A 25 6.39 4.25 -3.90
C ALA A 25 6.56 4.67 -5.37
N ALA A 26 5.51 4.56 -6.18
CA ALA A 26 5.55 4.94 -7.59
C ALA A 26 5.27 6.44 -7.80
N THR A 27 4.39 7.03 -6.99
CA THR A 27 3.93 8.42 -7.19
C THR A 27 4.80 9.46 -6.49
N LEU A 28 5.44 9.10 -5.37
CA LEU A 28 6.22 10.03 -4.55
C LEU A 28 7.42 10.65 -5.29
N PRO A 29 8.23 9.89 -6.08
CA PRO A 29 9.29 10.51 -6.88
C PRO A 29 8.75 11.49 -7.93
N GLN A 30 7.63 11.15 -8.58
CA GLN A 30 7.01 12.02 -9.59
C GLN A 30 6.47 13.31 -8.99
N MET A 31 5.92 13.23 -7.77
CA MET A 31 5.48 14.39 -7.01
C MET A 31 6.66 15.27 -6.58
N ARG A 32 7.74 14.69 -6.05
CA ARG A 32 8.96 15.43 -5.67
C ARG A 32 9.58 16.15 -6.87
N ASN A 33 9.46 15.57 -8.07
CA ASN A 33 9.89 16.16 -9.33
C ASN A 33 8.91 17.18 -9.93
N GLY A 34 7.85 17.55 -9.20
CA GLY A 34 6.86 18.55 -9.63
C GLY A 34 5.94 18.10 -10.77
N ARG A 35 5.94 16.80 -11.11
CA ARG A 35 5.09 16.26 -12.19
C ARG A 35 3.65 16.01 -11.73
N PHE A 36 3.47 15.80 -10.43
CA PHE A 36 2.16 15.66 -9.79
C PHE A 36 2.04 16.56 -8.59
N LYS A 37 0.79 16.90 -8.27
CA LYS A 37 0.42 17.46 -6.97
C LYS A 37 -0.16 16.36 -6.10
N GLY A 38 0.45 16.08 -4.96
CA GLY A 38 -0.14 15.21 -3.94
C GLY A 38 -1.39 15.86 -3.35
N ILE A 39 -2.54 15.17 -3.45
CA ILE A 39 -3.82 15.70 -2.95
C ILE A 39 -4.12 15.16 -1.54
N ALA A 40 -4.03 13.85 -1.36
CA ALA A 40 -4.21 13.21 -0.07
C ALA A 40 -3.54 11.82 -0.06
N VAL A 41 -3.13 11.36 1.12
CA VAL A 41 -2.80 9.95 1.37
C VAL A 41 -4.00 9.19 1.94
N THR A 42 -4.13 7.92 1.62
CA THR A 42 -5.25 7.07 2.06
C THR A 42 -5.00 6.35 3.39
N THR A 43 -3.80 6.50 3.95
CA THR A 43 -3.41 6.00 5.27
C THR A 43 -4.14 6.75 6.39
N PRO A 44 -4.29 6.14 7.58
CA PRO A 44 -5.02 6.76 8.70
C PRO A 44 -4.28 7.97 9.28
N LYS A 45 -2.98 8.11 8.99
CA LYS A 45 -2.12 9.23 9.36
C LYS A 45 -1.30 9.66 8.14
N ARG A 46 -0.80 10.89 8.17
CA ARG A 46 0.18 11.36 7.18
C ARG A 46 1.41 10.46 7.20
N ILE A 47 2.10 10.38 6.06
CA ILE A 47 3.34 9.62 5.94
C ILE A 47 4.53 10.54 6.20
N ASP A 48 5.56 10.03 6.88
CA ASP A 48 6.75 10.82 7.21
C ASP A 48 7.52 11.29 5.97
N ALA A 49 7.38 10.56 4.85
CA ALA A 49 8.04 10.89 3.59
C ALA A 49 7.40 12.07 2.83
N ALA A 50 6.19 12.49 3.23
CA ALA A 50 5.43 13.61 2.67
C ALA A 50 4.42 14.17 3.71
N PRO A 51 4.90 14.73 4.84
CA PRO A 51 4.06 15.18 5.96
C PRO A 51 3.19 16.40 5.61
N GLU A 52 3.48 17.09 4.50
CA GLU A 52 2.68 18.18 3.96
C GLU A 52 1.36 17.72 3.35
N ILE A 53 1.27 16.45 2.92
CA ILE A 53 0.07 15.90 2.28
C ILE A 53 -0.91 15.43 3.36
N PRO A 54 -2.15 15.95 3.38
CA PRO A 54 -3.14 15.51 4.36
C PRO A 54 -3.61 14.08 4.10
N THR A 55 -4.23 13.47 5.10
CA THR A 55 -4.98 12.23 4.86
C THR A 55 -6.33 12.53 4.21
N VAL A 56 -6.97 11.53 3.59
CA VAL A 56 -8.37 11.65 3.15
C VAL A 56 -9.31 11.92 4.34
N SER A 57 -8.99 11.36 5.51
CA SER A 57 -9.74 11.58 6.74
C SER A 57 -9.68 13.04 7.22
N GLU A 58 -8.52 13.68 7.11
CA GLU A 58 -8.31 15.11 7.38
C GLU A 58 -8.97 16.01 6.32
N SER A 59 -9.16 15.48 5.11
CA SER A 59 -9.67 16.23 3.95
C SER A 59 -11.19 16.15 3.77
N GLY A 60 -11.93 15.77 4.83
CA GLY A 60 -13.39 15.82 4.85
C GLY A 60 -14.12 14.48 4.77
N ARG A 61 -13.41 13.34 4.78
CA ARG A 61 -14.03 12.02 4.91
C ARG A 61 -13.52 11.28 6.15
N THR A 62 -13.97 11.72 7.32
CA THR A 62 -13.59 11.14 8.62
C THR A 62 -13.71 9.61 8.63
N GLY A 63 -12.66 8.94 9.10
CA GLY A 63 -12.60 7.48 9.19
C GLY A 63 -12.28 6.78 7.86
N TYR A 64 -11.93 7.52 6.81
CA TYR A 64 -11.41 6.92 5.58
C TYR A 64 -10.03 6.33 5.83
N GLU A 65 -9.90 5.04 5.52
CA GLU A 65 -8.63 4.32 5.57
C GLU A 65 -8.61 3.25 4.48
N VAL A 66 -7.62 3.33 3.59
CA VAL A 66 -7.30 2.30 2.62
C VAL A 66 -5.77 2.18 2.56
N ILE A 67 -5.23 1.11 3.14
CA ILE A 67 -3.80 0.87 3.19
C ILE A 67 -3.44 -0.20 2.16
N LEU A 68 -2.53 0.14 1.23
CA LEU A 68 -1.92 -0.85 0.35
C LEU A 68 -0.77 -1.54 1.11
N TRP A 69 -0.89 -2.84 1.34
CA TRP A 69 0.15 -3.66 1.95
C TRP A 69 0.72 -4.68 0.96
N HIS A 70 1.92 -5.14 1.26
CA HIS A 70 2.58 -6.23 0.55
C HIS A 70 3.03 -7.28 1.58
N GLY A 71 3.00 -8.54 1.20
CA GLY A 71 3.48 -9.63 2.04
C GLY A 71 3.74 -10.88 1.22
N MET A 72 4.23 -11.93 1.88
CA MET A 72 4.54 -13.20 1.23
C MET A 72 3.56 -14.28 1.67
N ILE A 73 3.12 -15.08 0.69
CA ILE A 73 2.19 -16.18 0.88
C ILE A 73 2.88 -17.46 0.44
N ALA A 74 2.82 -18.49 1.28
CA ALA A 74 3.37 -19.81 0.99
C ALA A 74 2.28 -20.78 0.51
N PRO A 75 2.64 -21.85 -0.22
CA PRO A 75 1.71 -22.91 -0.57
C PRO A 75 1.04 -23.54 0.65
N LYS A 76 -0.21 -24.00 0.47
CA LYS A 76 -0.93 -24.76 1.51
C LYS A 76 -0.15 -26.03 1.86
N GLY A 77 -0.02 -26.30 3.16
CA GLY A 77 0.65 -27.50 3.66
C GLY A 77 2.17 -27.37 3.86
N LEU A 78 2.73 -26.17 3.69
CA LEU A 78 4.14 -25.93 4.04
C LEU A 78 4.39 -26.32 5.51
N PRO A 79 5.41 -27.16 5.81
CA PRO A 79 5.74 -27.54 7.17
C PRO A 79 6.00 -26.31 8.06
N LYS A 80 5.40 -26.30 9.26
CA LYS A 80 5.52 -25.20 10.23
C LYS A 80 6.97 -24.76 10.49
N PRO A 81 7.96 -25.66 10.67
CA PRO A 81 9.34 -25.24 10.88
C PRO A 81 9.94 -24.41 9.73
N ILE A 82 9.51 -24.66 8.49
CA ILE A 82 9.97 -23.89 7.32
C ILE A 82 9.29 -22.51 7.31
N LEU A 83 7.97 -22.48 7.55
CA LEU A 83 7.22 -21.22 7.63
C LEU A 83 7.78 -20.31 8.73
N ASP A 84 8.02 -20.86 9.92
CA ASP A 84 8.54 -20.13 11.07
C ASP A 84 9.95 -19.59 10.78
N ARG A 85 10.82 -20.39 10.12
CA ARG A 85 12.15 -19.94 9.71
C ARG A 85 12.08 -18.79 8.70
N VAL A 86 11.29 -18.94 7.64
CA VAL A 86 11.14 -17.89 6.62
C VAL A 86 10.58 -16.61 7.24
N ASN A 87 9.54 -16.71 8.05
CA ASN A 87 8.97 -15.55 8.76
C ASN A 87 10.00 -14.88 9.69
N GLY A 88 10.79 -15.68 10.42
CA GLY A 88 11.85 -15.19 11.29
C GLY A 88 12.91 -14.39 10.53
N GLU A 89 13.42 -14.91 9.41
CA GLU A 89 14.41 -14.22 8.60
C GLU A 89 13.86 -12.93 7.96
N LEU A 90 12.60 -12.93 7.51
CA LEU A 90 11.98 -11.70 6.99
C LEU A 90 11.86 -10.61 8.05
N ASN A 91 11.44 -10.97 9.26
CA ASN A 91 11.35 -10.01 10.34
C ASN A 91 12.71 -9.39 10.68
N LYS A 92 13.79 -10.20 10.67
CA LYS A 92 15.16 -9.68 10.81
C LYS A 92 15.53 -8.72 9.68
N ILE A 93 15.24 -9.08 8.42
CA ILE A 93 15.53 -8.23 7.26
C ILE A 93 14.78 -6.89 7.35
N LEU A 94 13.52 -6.92 7.78
CA LEU A 94 12.71 -5.70 7.98
C LEU A 94 13.20 -4.81 9.13
N GLN A 95 14.00 -5.35 10.04
CA GLN A 95 14.66 -4.60 11.11
C GLN A 95 16.02 -4.03 10.69
N ASN A 96 16.59 -4.45 9.56
CA ASN A 96 17.83 -3.89 9.06
C ASN A 96 17.65 -2.42 8.69
N LYS A 97 18.55 -1.56 9.17
CA LYS A 97 18.47 -0.11 8.93
C LYS A 97 18.40 0.24 7.44
N ASP A 98 19.23 -0.37 6.60
CA ASP A 98 19.21 -0.12 5.15
C ASP A 98 17.85 -0.46 4.52
N MET A 99 17.17 -1.50 5.01
CA MET A 99 15.84 -1.86 4.55
C MET A 99 14.80 -0.85 5.02
N GLN A 100 14.85 -0.44 6.28
CA GLN A 100 13.95 0.58 6.82
C GLN A 100 14.11 1.91 6.10
N ASP A 101 15.35 2.34 5.88
CA ASP A 101 15.65 3.60 5.18
C ASP A 101 15.16 3.55 3.72
N LYS A 102 15.34 2.42 3.04
CA LYS A 102 14.81 2.23 1.67
C LYS A 102 13.28 2.31 1.64
N LEU A 103 12.60 1.57 2.52
CA LEU A 103 11.14 1.60 2.60
C LEU A 103 10.63 3.00 2.94
N ALA A 104 11.24 3.66 3.92
CA ALA A 104 10.89 5.03 4.30
C ALA A 104 11.10 6.02 3.16
N GLY A 105 12.17 5.87 2.38
CA GLY A 105 12.43 6.67 1.18
C GLY A 105 11.31 6.59 0.13
N ASP A 106 10.70 5.40 0.01
CA ASP A 106 9.55 5.11 -0.84
C ASP A 106 8.19 5.45 -0.19
N GLY A 107 8.19 5.95 1.06
CA GLY A 107 6.97 6.27 1.81
C GLY A 107 6.24 5.03 2.34
N VAL A 108 6.94 3.90 2.45
CA VAL A 108 6.44 2.61 2.94
C VAL A 108 7.01 2.33 4.33
N SER A 109 6.24 1.66 5.18
CA SER A 109 6.69 1.25 6.51
C SER A 109 6.81 -0.27 6.60
N ALA A 110 7.87 -0.73 7.27
CA ALA A 110 8.03 -2.15 7.59
C ALA A 110 6.99 -2.57 8.64
N ALA A 111 6.09 -3.49 8.28
CA ALA A 111 5.08 -4.02 9.21
C ALA A 111 5.62 -5.18 10.05
N GLY A 112 6.29 -6.16 9.40
CA GLY A 112 6.68 -7.42 10.03
C GLY A 112 5.48 -8.20 10.57
N GLY A 113 5.73 -9.02 11.60
CA GLY A 113 4.70 -9.72 12.37
C GLY A 113 4.73 -11.24 12.22
N THR A 114 3.66 -11.88 12.68
CA THR A 114 3.49 -13.34 12.61
C THR A 114 2.64 -13.75 11.42
N PRO A 115 2.75 -15.01 10.94
CA PRO A 115 1.89 -15.53 9.89
C PRO A 115 0.39 -15.42 10.25
N GLU A 116 0.03 -15.57 11.52
CA GLU A 116 -1.35 -15.48 12.00
C GLU A 116 -1.87 -14.03 11.95
N GLN A 117 -1.04 -13.05 12.30
CA GLN A 117 -1.39 -11.63 12.16
C GLN A 117 -1.63 -11.26 10.70
N PHE A 118 -0.78 -11.76 9.79
CA PHE A 118 -0.95 -11.52 8.36
C PHE A 118 -2.19 -12.23 7.79
N ALA A 119 -2.48 -13.46 8.22
CA ALA A 119 -3.71 -14.15 7.85
C ALA A 119 -4.97 -13.41 8.34
N ALA A 120 -4.92 -12.85 9.55
CA ALA A 120 -6.01 -12.03 10.09
C ALA A 120 -6.21 -10.73 9.28
N LEU A 121 -5.12 -10.07 8.85
CA LEU A 121 -5.17 -8.91 7.96
C LEU A 121 -5.85 -9.27 6.63
N ILE A 122 -5.41 -10.36 5.98
CA ILE A 122 -6.00 -10.83 4.71
C ILE A 122 -7.50 -11.07 4.89
N LYS A 123 -7.92 -11.75 5.96
CA LYS A 123 -9.33 -12.04 6.23
C LYS A 123 -10.14 -10.75 6.43
N LYS A 124 -9.63 -9.81 7.23
CA LYS A 124 -10.26 -8.50 7.45
C LYS A 124 -10.46 -7.77 6.12
N ASP A 125 -9.43 -7.71 5.30
CA ASP A 125 -9.47 -6.98 4.03
C ASP A 125 -10.40 -7.64 3.02
N ILE A 126 -10.45 -8.97 2.95
CA ILE A 126 -11.45 -9.69 2.15
C ILE A 126 -12.87 -9.25 2.53
N ASP A 127 -13.17 -9.15 3.82
CA ASP A 127 -14.50 -8.75 4.29
C ASP A 127 -14.81 -7.28 4.00
N VAL A 128 -13.82 -6.39 4.14
CA VAL A 128 -13.94 -4.96 3.78
C VAL A 128 -14.20 -4.81 2.28
N TRP A 129 -13.32 -5.37 1.44
CA TRP A 129 -13.40 -5.20 0.00
C TRP A 129 -14.63 -5.88 -0.61
N ARG A 130 -15.08 -7.02 -0.07
CA ARG A 130 -16.35 -7.64 -0.48
C ARG A 130 -17.52 -6.65 -0.34
N LYS A 131 -17.61 -5.97 0.81
CA LYS A 131 -18.68 -4.98 1.06
C LYS A 131 -18.57 -3.78 0.12
N VAL A 132 -17.35 -3.30 -0.13
CA VAL A 132 -17.08 -2.19 -1.05
C VAL A 132 -17.52 -2.54 -2.47
N VAL A 133 -17.07 -3.68 -3.00
CA VAL A 133 -17.40 -4.15 -4.35
C VAL A 133 -18.91 -4.32 -4.52
N GLN A 134 -19.58 -4.96 -3.56
CA GLN A 134 -21.03 -5.15 -3.58
C GLN A 134 -21.78 -3.82 -3.57
N LYS A 135 -21.40 -2.89 -2.68
CA LYS A 135 -22.04 -1.58 -2.58
C LYS A 135 -21.82 -0.71 -3.81
N ALA A 136 -20.64 -0.79 -4.41
CA ALA A 136 -20.28 0.00 -5.59
C ALA A 136 -20.74 -0.63 -6.91
N GLY A 137 -21.28 -1.85 -6.90
CA GLY A 137 -21.70 -2.56 -8.11
C GLY A 137 -20.54 -2.92 -9.05
N VAL A 138 -19.31 -2.98 -8.53
CA VAL A 138 -18.10 -3.27 -9.33
C VAL A 138 -18.06 -4.75 -9.70
N LYS A 139 -17.65 -5.05 -10.92
CA LYS A 139 -17.40 -6.41 -11.40
C LYS A 139 -15.97 -6.50 -11.92
N ALA A 140 -15.35 -7.68 -11.77
CA ALA A 140 -14.12 -7.98 -12.48
C ALA A 140 -14.47 -8.15 -13.96
N GLU A 141 -13.74 -7.44 -14.82
CA GLU A 141 -13.76 -7.60 -16.28
C GLU A 141 -12.70 -8.60 -16.72
#